data_AF-T0C921-F1
#
_entry.id   AF-T0C921-F1
#
_cell.length_a   1.000
_cell.length_b   1.000
_cell.length_c   1.000
_cell.angle_alpha   90.00
_cell.angle_beta   90.00
_cell.angle_gamma   90.00
#
_symmetry.space_group_name_H-M   'P 1'
#
loop_
_entity.id
_entity.type
_entity.pdbx_description
1 polymer ?
#
loop_
_entity_poly.entity_id
_entity_poly.type
_entity_poly.pdbx_seq_one_letter_code
_entity_poly.pdbx_strand_id
1 'polypeptide(L)'
;MTCRRRRRNVGGFTLLELMVAVSIVAIMIGLITPHLMGASQRASTTACQGDVKTISAALAEYDLLHQSLPSGDSSQQVKTLVSEQLLSDDALTKNFVIDDADPSHIVVTCGAPGADNAT
;
A
#
# COMPACT_ATOMS: atom_id res chain seq x y z
N MET A 1 9.42 -22.36 -64.20
CA MET A 1 9.33 -21.94 -62.78
C MET A 1 9.98 -20.57 -62.63
N THR A 2 9.19 -19.51 -62.45
CA THR A 2 9.70 -18.15 -62.20
C THR A 2 9.35 -17.73 -60.77
N CYS A 3 10.36 -17.65 -59.90
CA CYS A 3 10.19 -17.19 -58.52
C CYS A 3 10.20 -15.66 -58.49
N ARG A 4 9.02 -15.05 -58.29
CA ARG A 4 8.86 -13.59 -58.15
C ARG A 4 9.23 -13.19 -56.72
N ARG A 5 10.47 -12.75 -56.53
CA ARG A 5 10.98 -12.22 -55.25
C ARG A 5 10.18 -10.96 -54.87
N ARG A 6 9.23 -11.09 -53.94
CA ARG A 6 8.51 -9.97 -53.34
C ARG A 6 9.54 -9.12 -52.58
N ARG A 7 9.96 -7.99 -53.16
CA ARG A 7 10.81 -7.02 -52.46
C ARG A 7 10.07 -6.60 -51.20
N ARG A 8 10.54 -7.07 -50.04
CA ARG A 8 10.11 -6.52 -48.76
C ARG A 8 10.61 -5.08 -48.74
N ASN A 9 9.67 -4.13 -48.80
CA ASN A 9 9.95 -2.73 -48.53
C ASN A 9 10.35 -2.64 -47.06
N VAL A 10 11.64 -2.78 -46.78
CA VAL A 10 12.20 -2.46 -45.47
C VAL A 10 12.34 -0.94 -45.46
N GLY A 11 11.29 -0.25 -45.01
CA GLY A 11 11.35 1.19 -44.78
C GLY A 11 12.31 1.50 -43.64
N GLY A 12 13.22 2.45 -43.85
CA GLY A 12 14.04 3.02 -42.78
C GLY A 12 13.22 4.00 -41.95
N PHE A 13 13.52 4.08 -40.66
CA PHE A 13 12.93 5.08 -39.76
C PHE A 13 13.33 6.48 -40.23
N THR A 14 12.36 7.39 -40.37
CA THR A 14 12.69 8.79 -40.65
C THR A 14 13.11 9.49 -39.34
N LEU A 15 14.07 10.41 -39.40
CA LEU A 15 14.49 11.19 -38.23
C LEU A 15 13.34 11.99 -37.61
N LEU A 16 12.40 12.44 -38.46
CA LEU A 16 11.22 13.18 -38.06
C LEU A 16 10.25 12.32 -37.25
N GLU A 17 10.06 11.06 -37.64
CA GLU A 17 9.20 10.10 -36.94
C GLU A 17 9.74 9.79 -35.55
N LEU A 18 11.07 9.71 -35.39
CA LEU A 18 11.70 9.59 -34.08
C LEU A 18 11.56 10.87 -33.25
N MET A 19 11.81 12.05 -33.82
CA MET A 19 11.72 13.34 -33.12
C MET A 19 10.30 13.60 -32.56
N VAL A 20 9.27 13.36 -33.38
CA VAL A 20 7.89 13.56 -32.92
C VAL A 20 7.56 12.57 -31.80
N ALA A 21 8.00 11.32 -31.90
CA ALA A 21 7.76 10.32 -30.86
C ALA A 21 8.35 10.71 -29.49
N VAL A 22 9.63 11.11 -29.42
CA VAL A 22 10.22 11.55 -28.14
C VAL A 22 9.59 12.84 -27.62
N SER A 23 9.15 13.75 -28.51
CA SER A 23 8.47 14.98 -28.10
C SER A 23 7.15 14.71 -27.38
N ILE A 24 6.36 13.75 -27.87
CA ILE A 24 5.07 13.39 -27.27
C ILE A 24 5.27 12.72 -25.91
N VAL A 25 6.25 11.81 -25.79
CA VAL A 25 6.58 11.14 -24.52
C VAL A 25 7.05 12.15 -23.46
N ALA A 26 7.87 13.13 -23.84
CA ALA A 26 8.33 14.18 -22.92
C ALA A 26 7.16 15.00 -22.36
N ILE A 27 6.19 15.36 -23.20
CA ILE A 27 4.98 16.09 -22.78
C ILE A 27 4.12 15.22 -21.84
N MET A 28 3.91 13.95 -22.18
CA MET A 28 3.14 13.03 -21.33
C MET A 28 3.75 12.87 -19.94
N ILE A 29 5.06 12.63 -19.85
CA ILE A 29 5.76 12.47 -18.56
C ILE A 29 5.72 13.79 -17.76
N GLY A 30 5.91 14.93 -18.42
CA GLY A 30 5.87 16.25 -17.78
C GLY A 30 4.53 16.57 -17.12
N LEU A 31 3.42 16.14 -17.72
CA LEU A 31 2.09 16.32 -17.15
C LEU A 31 1.78 15.32 -16.03
N ILE A 32 2.29 14.08 -16.11
CA ILE A 32 1.92 12.99 -15.17
C ILE A 32 2.72 13.05 -13.86
N THR A 33 4.01 13.40 -13.91
CA THR A 33 4.94 13.33 -12.76
C THR A 33 4.44 13.99 -11.45
N PRO A 34 3.89 15.23 -11.43
CA PRO A 34 3.45 15.84 -10.18
C PRO A 34 2.24 15.13 -9.55
N HIS A 35 1.43 14.42 -10.33
CA HIS A 35 0.26 13.69 -9.83
C HIS A 35 0.64 12.41 -9.08
N LEU A 36 1.80 11.82 -9.37
CA LEU A 36 2.25 10.58 -8.72
C LEU A 36 2.76 10.81 -7.29
N MET A 37 3.32 11.99 -6.98
CA MET A 37 3.95 12.25 -5.68
C MET A 37 2.94 12.28 -4.52
N GLY A 38 1.71 12.73 -4.75
CA GLY A 38 0.64 12.72 -3.73
C GLY A 38 -0.13 11.40 -3.65
N ALA A 39 -0.08 10.59 -4.71
CA ALA A 39 -0.83 9.34 -4.78
C ALA A 39 -0.26 8.27 -3.83
N SER A 40 1.06 8.21 -3.67
CA SER A 40 1.72 7.27 -2.75
C SER A 40 1.37 7.55 -1.29
N GLN A 41 1.44 8.81 -0.85
CA GLN A 41 1.11 9.18 0.53
C GLN A 41 -0.38 8.92 0.86
N ARG A 42 -1.27 9.17 -0.10
CA ARG A 42 -2.69 8.83 0.02
C ARG A 42 -2.93 7.32 0.01
N ALA A 43 -2.17 6.57 -0.78
CA ALA A 43 -2.26 5.11 -0.80
C ALA A 43 -1.82 4.50 0.53
N SER A 44 -0.70 4.97 1.11
CA SER A 44 -0.22 4.50 2.41
C SER A 44 -1.20 4.79 3.55
N THR A 45 -1.78 5.99 3.56
CA THR A 45 -2.81 6.35 4.57
C THR A 45 -4.10 5.55 4.38
N THR A 46 -4.55 5.35 3.14
CA THR A 46 -5.73 4.55 2.82
C THR A 46 -5.53 3.08 3.19
N ALA A 47 -4.36 2.51 2.88
CA ALA A 47 -4.00 1.15 3.26
C ALA A 47 -4.02 0.99 4.78
N CYS A 48 -3.41 1.94 5.50
CA CYS A 48 -3.36 1.86 6.95
C CYS A 48 -4.73 2.02 7.62
N GLN A 49 -5.61 2.88 7.09
CA GLN A 49 -7.01 2.95 7.54
C GLN A 49 -7.77 1.63 7.33
N GLY A 50 -7.43 0.85 6.30
CA GLY A 50 -7.95 -0.50 6.10
C GLY A 50 -7.45 -1.45 7.17
N ASP A 51 -6.14 -1.47 7.42
CA ASP A 51 -5.51 -2.35 8.40
C ASP A 51 -6.04 -2.10 9.83
N VAL A 52 -6.19 -0.83 10.23
CA VAL A 52 -6.78 -0.43 11.52
C VAL A 52 -8.19 -0.98 11.72
N LYS A 53 -9.01 -0.98 10.67
CA LYS A 53 -10.37 -1.54 10.73
C LYS A 53 -10.33 -3.05 10.93
N THR A 54 -9.40 -3.74 10.28
CA THR A 54 -9.22 -5.19 10.44
C THR A 54 -8.77 -5.55 11.86
N ILE A 55 -7.82 -4.79 12.43
CA ILE A 55 -7.33 -5.02 13.80
C ILE A 55 -8.40 -4.71 14.84
N SER A 56 -9.10 -3.57 14.70
CA SER A 56 -10.18 -3.22 15.63
C SER A 56 -11.33 -4.23 15.62
N ALA A 57 -11.67 -4.78 14.44
CA ALA A 57 -12.64 -5.88 14.35
C ALA A 57 -12.14 -7.15 15.05
N ALA A 58 -10.85 -7.51 14.89
CA ALA A 58 -10.27 -8.67 15.56
C ALA A 58 -10.21 -8.50 17.09
N LEU A 59 -9.90 -7.29 17.58
CA LEU A 59 -9.93 -6.98 19.02
C LEU A 59 -11.34 -7.09 19.60
N ALA A 60 -12.35 -6.60 18.86
CA ALA A 60 -13.74 -6.73 19.28
C ALA A 60 -14.19 -8.20 19.32
N GLU A 61 -13.81 -9.02 18.34
CA GLU A 61 -14.09 -10.46 18.35
C GLU A 61 -13.39 -11.17 19.52
N TYR A 62 -12.14 -10.80 19.80
CA TYR A 62 -11.41 -11.36 20.93
C TYR A 62 -12.08 -11.01 22.28
N ASP A 63 -12.54 -9.77 22.45
CA ASP A 63 -13.25 -9.33 23.64
C ASP A 63 -14.59 -10.08 23.82
N LEU A 64 -15.31 -10.37 22.74
CA LEU A 64 -16.54 -11.18 22.80
C LEU A 64 -16.26 -12.63 23.26
N LEU A 65 -15.13 -13.21 22.87
CA LEU A 65 -14.76 -14.59 23.20
C LEU A 65 -14.16 -14.73 24.60
N HIS A 66 -13.32 -13.77 25.01
CA HIS A 66 -12.52 -13.86 26.23
C HIS A 66 -12.96 -12.91 27.34
N GLN A 67 -13.91 -12.00 27.08
CA GLN A 67 -14.37 -10.95 28.01
C GLN A 67 -13.23 -10.07 28.56
N SER A 68 -12.13 -10.03 27.83
CA SER A 68 -10.92 -9.30 28.18
C SER A 68 -10.13 -9.01 26.93
N LEU A 69 -9.46 -7.87 26.89
CA LEU A 69 -8.53 -7.53 25.82
C LEU A 69 -7.21 -8.31 25.96
N PRO A 70 -6.49 -8.55 24.84
CA PRO A 70 -5.22 -9.23 24.89
C PRO A 70 -4.23 -8.46 25.78
N SER A 71 -3.56 -9.17 26.69
CA SER A 71 -2.59 -8.57 27.61
C SER A 71 -1.22 -8.42 26.95
N GLY A 72 -0.57 -7.27 27.13
CA GLY A 72 0.79 -7.01 26.70
C GLY A 72 0.94 -5.68 25.94
N ASP A 73 2.15 -5.38 25.48
CA ASP A 73 2.40 -4.23 24.60
C ASP A 73 1.64 -4.39 23.27
N SER A 74 1.38 -3.31 22.53
CA SER A 74 0.62 -3.36 21.26
C SER A 74 1.13 -4.43 20.28
N SER A 75 2.44 -4.64 20.20
CA SER A 75 3.05 -5.70 19.36
C SER A 75 2.76 -7.13 19.84
N GLN A 76 2.57 -7.33 21.14
CA GLN A 76 2.18 -8.62 21.71
C GLN A 76 0.69 -8.88 21.51
N GLN A 77 -0.13 -7.83 21.65
CA GLN A 77 -1.57 -7.88 21.37
C GLN A 77 -1.86 -8.27 19.92
N VAL A 78 -1.14 -7.73 18.94
CA VAL A 78 -1.32 -8.12 17.54
C VAL A 78 -0.92 -9.59 17.31
N LYS A 79 0.10 -10.09 18.00
CA LYS A 79 0.53 -11.50 17.89
C LYS A 79 -0.52 -12.47 18.43
N THR A 80 -1.21 -12.14 19.52
CA THR A 80 -2.26 -13.00 20.09
C THR A 80 -3.45 -13.12 19.13
N LEU A 81 -3.83 -12.01 18.47
CA LEU A 81 -4.89 -12.01 17.45
C LEU A 81 -4.54 -12.86 16.22
N VAL A 82 -3.26 -12.88 15.84
CA VAL A 82 -2.78 -13.69 14.71
C VAL A 82 -2.73 -15.18 15.10
N SER A 83 -2.32 -15.50 16.33
CA SER A 83 -2.31 -16.89 16.81
C SER A 83 -3.71 -17.51 16.96
N GLU A 84 -4.73 -16.67 17.17
CA GLU A 84 -6.14 -17.06 17.18
C GLU A 84 -6.77 -17.09 15.75
N GLN A 85 -5.95 -16.91 14.70
CA GLN A 85 -6.39 -16.88 13.29
C GLN A 85 -7.41 -15.76 12.97
N LEU A 86 -7.51 -14.72 13.82
CA LEU A 86 -8.41 -13.59 13.65
C LEU A 86 -7.80 -12.47 12.79
N LEU A 87 -6.49 -12.55 12.51
CA LEU A 87 -5.75 -11.56 11.74
C LEU A 87 -4.68 -12.24 10.86
N SER A 88 -4.41 -11.70 9.67
CA SER A 88 -3.36 -12.22 8.75
C SER A 88 -1.96 -11.69 9.13
N ASP A 89 -0.92 -12.51 8.91
CA ASP A 89 0.49 -12.22 9.28
C ASP A 89 1.07 -10.89 8.76
N ASP A 90 0.47 -10.28 7.72
CA ASP A 90 0.90 -8.99 7.15
C ASP A 90 0.90 -7.85 8.20
N ALA A 91 0.05 -7.97 9.23
CA ALA A 91 -0.06 -7.00 10.30
C ALA A 91 1.14 -6.97 11.27
N LEU A 92 1.95 -8.04 11.36
CA LEU A 92 3.11 -8.08 12.28
C LEU A 92 4.24 -7.13 11.87
N THR A 93 4.32 -6.77 10.60
CA THR A 93 5.41 -5.96 10.05
C THR A 93 5.17 -4.45 10.20
N LYS A 94 3.97 -4.05 10.64
CA LYS A 94 3.54 -2.66 10.74
C LYS A 94 3.47 -2.24 12.22
N ASN A 95 3.83 -1.00 12.52
CA ASN A 95 3.76 -0.44 13.86
C ASN A 95 2.37 0.16 14.09
N PHE A 96 1.58 -0.44 14.98
CA PHE A 96 0.29 0.08 15.41
C PHE A 96 0.34 0.40 16.89
N VAL A 97 -0.29 1.50 17.28
CA VAL A 97 -0.48 1.86 18.68
C VAL A 97 -1.93 1.64 19.03
N ILE A 98 -2.15 0.83 20.06
CA ILE A 98 -3.48 0.57 20.61
C ILE A 98 -3.59 1.46 21.84
N ASP A 99 -4.42 2.50 21.77
CA ASP A 99 -4.70 3.39 22.89
C ASP A 99 -5.81 2.76 23.73
N ASP A 100 -5.40 2.05 24.78
CA ASP A 100 -6.28 1.41 25.77
C ASP A 100 -6.72 2.39 26.89
N ALA A 101 -6.74 3.70 26.60
CA ALA A 101 -7.00 4.75 27.59
C ALA A 101 -8.42 4.68 28.19
N ASP A 102 -9.37 4.07 27.50
CA ASP A 102 -10.75 3.87 27.94
C ASP A 102 -11.23 2.42 27.71
N PRO A 103 -11.76 1.72 28.73
CA PRO A 103 -12.24 0.34 28.61
C PRO A 103 -13.51 0.19 27.75
N SER A 104 -14.06 1.29 27.24
CA SER A 104 -15.27 1.30 26.41
C SER A 104 -15.04 1.76 24.97
N HIS A 105 -13.83 2.23 24.62
CA HIS A 105 -13.52 2.68 23.27
C HIS A 105 -12.05 2.40 22.91
N ILE A 106 -11.81 1.27 22.25
CA ILE A 106 -10.49 0.88 21.76
C ILE A 106 -10.15 1.72 20.54
N VAL A 107 -9.08 2.52 20.62
CA VAL A 107 -8.59 3.29 19.48
C VAL A 107 -7.33 2.63 18.94
N VAL A 108 -7.40 2.13 17.71
CA VAL A 108 -6.21 1.63 17.00
C VAL A 108 -5.73 2.73 16.07
N THR A 109 -4.48 3.17 16.26
CA THR A 109 -3.85 4.16 15.41
C THR A 109 -2.70 3.54 14.61
N CYS A 110 -2.63 3.98 13.36
CA CYS A 110 -1.49 3.72 12.50
C CYS A 110 -0.27 4.48 12.99
N GLY A 111 0.83 3.77 13.26
CA GLY A 111 2.14 4.41 13.34
C GLY A 111 2.46 5.04 11.98
N ALA A 112 2.76 6.34 11.96
CA ALA A 112 3.03 7.02 10.70
C ALA A 112 4.26 6.41 10.00
N PRO A 113 4.21 6.14 8.68
CA PRO A 113 5.39 5.78 7.92
C PRO A 113 6.31 7.01 7.84
N GLY A 114 7.40 7.01 8.61
CA GLY A 114 8.32 8.15 8.79
C GLY A 114 8.30 8.79 10.20
N ALA A 115 7.68 8.14 11.19
CA ALA A 115 7.85 8.47 12.60
C ALA A 115 8.92 7.59 13.28
N ASP A 116 10.03 7.35 12.59
CA ASP A 116 11.30 7.09 13.25
C ASP A 116 11.83 8.43 13.78
N ASN A 117 11.41 8.78 15.00
CA ASN A 117 12.12 9.74 15.86
C ASN A 117 12.10 11.20 15.36
N ALA A 118 10.94 11.86 15.41
CA ALA A 118 10.87 13.31 15.45
C ALA A 118 10.77 13.80 16.90
N THR A 119 11.87 13.63 17.65
CA THR A 119 12.17 14.20 18.99
C THR A 119 11.39 13.65 20.19
#